data_AF-A0A146F6J4-F1
#
_entry.id   AF-A0A146F6J4-F1
#
_cell.length_a   1.000
_cell.length_b   1.000
_cell.length_c   1.000
_cell.angle_alpha   90.00
_cell.angle_beta   90.00
_cell.angle_gamma   90.00
#
_symmetry.space_group_name_H-M   'P 1'
#
loop_
_entity.id
_entity.type
_entity.pdbx_description
1 polymer ?
#
loop_
_entity_poly.entity_id
_entity_poly.type
_entity_poly.pdbx_seq_one_letter_code
_entity_poly.pdbx_strand_id
1 'polypeptide(L)'
;MLLKARRTVRNLVTMRLILPLRFLDPNALSRNLIDEIQRLWQVIIPEIAFHNGFLLRVICAISALHMWREKLRETRYLTYAHEQYAAAVEESATALTRISKSNCSALYAFSALAFIFELGTSYNRPSILYNQDGTLAHWIVHIRGVRAIITCFWHDLSSGALRLLLQRQDHVDGPRGLAASLNALADQIRRSTVTMNSVHTLLQAVSKLLSWSKMGKSAFFGWLSHCDNEFATLLGGRDPFALVIFAHACVLLKSSEPAYWIGTWPEKMIQEIYGLLDSSWRSCLHWPMDGLGLCTDGQD
;
A
#
# COMPACT_ATOMS: atom_id res chain seq x y z
N MET A 1 23.39 -18.87 14.71
CA MET A 1 22.29 -17.94 14.37
C MET A 1 21.78 -18.11 12.93
N LEU A 2 22.65 -18.15 11.91
CA LEU A 2 22.28 -18.30 10.48
C LEU A 2 21.41 -19.52 10.14
N LEU A 3 21.62 -20.67 10.79
CA LEU A 3 20.79 -21.88 10.64
C LEU A 3 19.38 -21.72 11.25
N LYS A 4 19.23 -20.96 12.35
CA LYS A 4 17.92 -20.61 12.92
C LYS A 4 17.22 -19.59 12.04
N ALA A 5 17.92 -18.58 11.51
CA ALA A 5 17.38 -17.63 10.53
C ALA A 5 16.90 -18.33 9.25
N ARG A 6 17.67 -19.27 8.68
CA ARG A 6 17.24 -20.11 7.54
C ARG A 6 15.99 -20.93 7.85
N ARG A 7 15.86 -21.48 9.06
CA ARG A 7 14.66 -22.23 9.49
C ARG A 7 13.45 -21.32 9.70
N THR A 8 13.64 -20.14 10.27
CA THR A 8 12.58 -19.13 10.46
C THR A 8 12.10 -18.56 9.14
N VAL A 9 13.01 -18.24 8.22
CA VAL A 9 12.67 -17.76 6.87
C VAL A 9 11.98 -18.83 6.03
N ARG A 10 12.40 -20.10 6.15
CA ARG A 10 11.68 -21.24 5.54
C ARG A 10 10.28 -21.42 6.16
N ASN A 11 10.13 -21.28 7.47
CA ASN A 11 8.83 -21.43 8.15
C ASN A 11 7.85 -20.30 7.82
N LEU A 12 8.31 -19.05 7.82
CA LEU A 12 7.59 -17.87 7.32
C LEU A 12 6.92 -18.08 5.97
N VAL A 13 7.72 -18.60 5.06
CA VAL A 13 7.42 -18.86 3.68
C VAL A 13 6.44 -20.03 3.51
N THR A 14 6.61 -21.07 4.34
CA THR A 14 5.74 -22.24 4.40
C THR A 14 4.37 -21.89 5.01
N MET A 15 4.30 -20.85 5.84
CA MET A 15 3.11 -20.40 6.58
C MET A 15 2.12 -19.54 5.77
N ARG A 16 2.18 -19.55 4.43
CA ARG A 16 1.28 -18.73 3.58
C ARG A 16 1.31 -17.23 3.92
N LEU A 17 2.40 -16.72 4.50
CA LEU A 17 2.48 -15.32 4.94
C LEU A 17 2.93 -14.35 3.86
N ILE A 18 3.71 -14.83 2.89
CA ILE A 18 4.21 -13.98 1.84
C ILE A 18 3.25 -14.08 0.67
N LEU A 19 2.32 -13.15 0.69
CA LEU A 19 1.02 -13.40 0.11
C LEU A 19 0.63 -12.27 -0.84
N PRO A 20 1.38 -12.03 -1.93
CA PRO A 20 0.74 -11.57 -3.15
C PRO A 20 -0.12 -12.65 -3.82
N LEU A 21 -0.02 -13.93 -3.41
CA LEU A 21 -0.82 -15.02 -3.99
C LEU A 21 -2.33 -14.99 -3.67
N ARG A 22 -2.80 -14.26 -2.66
CA ARG A 22 -4.27 -14.02 -2.44
C ARG A 22 -4.72 -12.72 -3.09
N PHE A 23 -3.80 -11.86 -3.47
CA PHE A 23 -4.09 -10.82 -4.45
C PHE A 23 -4.16 -11.39 -5.87
N LEU A 24 -4.27 -12.70 -6.02
CA LEU A 24 -4.30 -13.37 -7.30
C LEU A 24 -5.49 -14.30 -7.19
N ASP A 25 -6.55 -14.01 -7.95
CA ASP A 25 -7.73 -14.87 -7.96
C ASP A 25 -7.23 -16.25 -8.43
N PRO A 26 -7.31 -17.30 -7.60
CA PRO A 26 -6.81 -18.63 -7.97
C PRO A 26 -7.49 -19.17 -9.23
N ASN A 27 -8.69 -18.65 -9.54
CA ASN A 27 -9.46 -19.04 -10.71
C ASN A 27 -9.12 -18.20 -11.96
N ALA A 28 -8.44 -17.06 -11.81
CA ALA A 28 -8.05 -16.19 -12.92
C ALA A 28 -6.62 -16.42 -13.41
N LEU A 29 -5.81 -17.20 -12.70
CA LEU A 29 -4.38 -17.33 -12.98
C LEU A 29 -4.01 -18.79 -13.22
N SER A 30 -3.15 -19.01 -14.22
CA SER A 30 -2.62 -20.34 -14.47
C SER A 30 -1.88 -20.84 -13.22
N ARG A 31 -1.99 -22.15 -12.93
CA ARG A 31 -1.25 -22.79 -11.83
C ARG A 31 0.26 -22.47 -11.89
N ASN A 32 0.81 -22.34 -13.10
CA ASN A 32 2.19 -21.97 -13.32
C ASN A 32 2.56 -20.60 -12.72
N LEU A 33 1.71 -19.58 -12.88
CA LEU A 33 1.99 -18.25 -12.31
C LEU A 33 1.96 -18.28 -10.78
N ILE A 34 1.03 -19.07 -10.21
CA ILE A 34 0.95 -19.27 -8.76
C ILE A 34 2.25 -19.90 -8.23
N ASP A 35 2.75 -20.93 -8.90
CA ASP A 35 3.99 -21.61 -8.53
C ASP A 35 5.22 -20.68 -8.67
N GLU A 36 5.27 -19.85 -9.71
CA GLU A 36 6.36 -18.90 -9.91
C GLU A 36 6.38 -17.80 -8.84
N ILE A 37 5.21 -17.24 -8.50
CA ILE A 37 5.11 -16.22 -7.45
C ILE A 37 5.36 -16.84 -6.09
N GLN A 38 4.94 -18.09 -5.86
CA GLN A 38 5.34 -18.84 -4.68
C GLN A 38 6.88 -18.90 -4.63
N ARG A 39 7.54 -19.44 -5.66
CA ARG A 39 9.00 -19.54 -5.71
C ARG A 39 9.71 -18.20 -5.45
N LEU A 40 9.22 -17.11 -6.02
CA LEU A 40 9.76 -15.76 -5.80
C LEU A 40 9.87 -15.45 -4.30
N TRP A 41 8.77 -15.59 -3.58
CA TRP A 41 8.74 -15.25 -2.16
C TRP A 41 9.31 -16.33 -1.26
N GLN A 42 9.24 -17.59 -1.67
CA GLN A 42 9.69 -18.72 -0.89
C GLN A 42 11.21 -18.95 -0.93
N VAL A 43 11.85 -18.55 -2.04
CA VAL A 43 13.25 -18.85 -2.31
C VAL A 43 14.01 -17.58 -2.65
N ILE A 44 13.57 -16.84 -3.66
CA ILE A 44 14.39 -15.77 -4.24
C ILE A 44 14.51 -14.57 -3.29
N ILE A 45 13.39 -14.09 -2.72
CA ILE A 45 13.41 -12.98 -1.77
C ILE A 45 14.22 -13.30 -0.50
N PRO A 46 14.08 -14.48 0.13
CA PRO A 46 14.99 -14.95 1.17
C PRO A 46 16.48 -14.92 0.80
N GLU A 47 16.85 -15.36 -0.40
CA GLU A 47 18.24 -15.33 -0.87
C GLU A 47 18.76 -13.89 -1.00
N ILE A 48 17.96 -12.98 -1.53
CA ILE A 48 18.28 -11.55 -1.57
C ILE A 48 18.41 -10.98 -0.14
N ALA A 49 17.54 -11.39 0.78
CA ALA A 49 17.53 -10.93 2.16
C ALA A 49 18.80 -11.31 2.93
N PHE A 50 19.42 -12.46 2.66
CA PHE A 50 20.70 -12.82 3.29
C PHE A 50 21.85 -11.86 2.95
N HIS A 51 21.72 -11.10 1.85
CA HIS A 51 22.69 -10.09 1.44
C HIS A 51 22.27 -8.66 1.83
N ASN A 52 21.06 -8.49 2.40
CA ASN A 52 20.47 -7.19 2.69
C ASN A 52 19.81 -7.20 4.08
N GLY A 53 20.51 -6.65 5.09
CA GLY A 53 20.08 -6.67 6.50
C GLY A 53 18.65 -6.19 6.72
N PHE A 54 18.31 -5.02 6.18
CA PHE A 54 16.97 -4.43 6.28
C PHE A 54 15.86 -5.37 5.77
N LEU A 55 16.10 -6.08 4.66
CA LEU A 55 15.12 -6.99 4.08
C LEU A 55 14.94 -8.22 4.96
N LEU A 56 16.03 -8.78 5.50
CA LEU A 56 15.95 -9.89 6.44
C LEU A 56 15.17 -9.50 7.70
N ARG A 57 15.40 -8.30 8.22
CA ARG A 57 14.71 -7.79 9.42
C ARG A 57 13.21 -7.61 9.20
N VAL A 58 12.77 -7.02 8.09
CA VAL A 58 11.32 -6.88 7.82
C VAL A 58 10.65 -8.26 7.65
N ILE A 59 11.34 -9.22 7.04
CA ILE A 59 10.88 -10.61 6.96
C ILE A 59 10.71 -11.19 8.37
N CYS A 60 11.70 -11.02 9.25
CA CYS A 60 11.63 -11.42 10.66
C CYS A 60 10.48 -10.72 11.42
N ALA A 61 10.28 -9.43 11.18
CA ALA A 61 9.22 -8.64 11.80
C ALA A 61 7.83 -9.19 11.48
N ILE A 62 7.55 -9.42 10.18
CA ILE A 62 6.30 -10.03 9.71
C ILE A 62 6.12 -11.44 10.29
N SER A 63 7.21 -12.19 10.46
CA SER A 63 7.15 -13.53 11.09
C SER A 63 6.61 -13.47 12.50
N ALA A 64 7.21 -12.59 13.30
CA ALA A 64 6.88 -12.49 14.70
C ALA A 64 5.46 -11.95 14.86
N LEU A 65 5.05 -11.00 14.03
CA LEU A 65 3.66 -10.51 13.99
C LEU A 65 2.67 -11.63 13.66
N HIS A 66 2.99 -12.51 12.72
CA HIS A 66 2.14 -13.67 12.42
C HIS A 66 2.07 -14.66 13.57
N MET A 67 3.22 -15.03 14.13
CA MET A 67 3.27 -15.97 15.26
C MET A 67 2.46 -15.45 16.45
N TRP A 68 2.51 -14.13 16.69
CA TRP A 68 1.69 -13.45 17.68
C TRP A 68 0.19 -13.62 17.41
N ARG A 69 -0.25 -13.46 16.14
CA ARG A 69 -1.66 -13.60 15.72
C ARG A 69 -2.17 -15.04 15.75
N GLU A 70 -1.39 -16.02 15.28
CA GLU A 70 -1.89 -17.40 15.10
C GLU A 70 -1.88 -18.24 16.37
N LYS A 71 -0.83 -18.16 17.19
CA LYS A 71 -0.57 -19.23 18.17
C LYS A 71 -0.40 -18.78 19.61
N LEU A 72 -0.01 -17.54 19.87
CA LEU A 72 0.61 -17.24 21.16
C LEU A 72 0.06 -16.00 21.86
N ARG A 73 -0.36 -14.94 21.13
CA ARG A 73 -0.67 -13.59 21.69
C ARG A 73 0.35 -13.08 22.73
N GLU A 74 1.51 -13.71 22.84
CA GLU A 74 2.54 -13.37 23.82
C GLU A 74 3.21 -12.06 23.41
N THR A 75 3.27 -11.11 24.33
CA THR A 75 3.79 -9.76 24.10
C THR A 75 5.20 -9.77 23.49
N ARG A 76 6.05 -10.75 23.85
CA ARG A 76 7.42 -10.87 23.31
C ARG A 76 7.50 -10.91 21.78
N TYR A 77 6.54 -11.56 21.12
CA TYR A 77 6.54 -11.63 19.65
C TYR A 77 6.15 -10.31 19.02
N LEU A 78 5.18 -9.61 19.62
CA LEU A 78 4.78 -8.29 19.17
C LEU A 78 5.93 -7.29 19.39
N THR A 79 6.55 -7.27 20.55
CA THR A 79 7.73 -6.44 20.85
C THR A 79 8.85 -6.69 19.85
N TYR A 80 9.25 -7.96 19.64
CA TYR A 80 10.28 -8.32 18.66
C TYR A 80 9.89 -7.90 17.23
N ALA A 81 8.62 -8.05 16.86
CA ALA A 81 8.13 -7.65 15.55
C ALA A 81 8.35 -6.14 15.31
N HIS A 82 7.96 -5.30 16.28
CA HIS A 82 8.16 -3.86 16.20
C HIS A 82 9.63 -3.43 16.23
N GLU A 83 10.46 -4.06 17.07
CA GLU A 83 11.91 -3.79 17.13
C GLU A 83 12.60 -4.10 15.80
N GLN A 84 12.34 -5.26 15.20
CA GLN A 84 12.93 -5.63 13.91
C GLN A 84 12.43 -4.73 12.79
N TYR A 85 11.15 -4.35 12.80
CA TYR A 85 10.60 -3.43 11.81
C TYR A 85 11.26 -2.04 11.90
N ALA A 86 11.39 -1.47 13.10
CA ALA A 86 12.04 -0.17 13.29
C ALA A 86 13.49 -0.17 12.77
N ALA A 87 14.27 -1.19 13.15
CA ALA A 87 15.64 -1.35 12.65
C ALA A 87 15.69 -1.55 11.12
N ALA A 88 14.72 -2.27 10.54
CA ALA A 88 14.64 -2.45 9.09
C ALA A 88 14.39 -1.13 8.36
N VAL A 89 13.50 -0.27 8.89
CA VAL A 89 13.21 1.05 8.32
C VAL A 89 14.47 1.93 8.34
N GLU A 90 15.17 2.01 9.47
CA GLU A 90 16.40 2.80 9.60
C GLU A 90 17.50 2.34 8.63
N GLU A 91 17.77 1.04 8.57
CA GLU A 91 18.75 0.47 7.63
C GLU A 91 18.34 0.71 6.17
N SER A 92 17.04 0.61 5.85
CA SER A 92 16.53 0.87 4.50
C SER A 92 16.68 2.34 4.09
N ALA A 93 16.47 3.29 5.02
CA ALA A 93 16.64 4.71 4.77
C ALA A 93 18.08 5.04 4.39
N THR A 94 19.05 4.38 5.03
CA THR A 94 20.47 4.49 4.66
C THR A 94 20.72 3.91 3.27
N ALA A 95 20.16 2.73 2.96
CA ALA A 95 20.32 2.10 1.65
C ALA A 95 19.68 2.91 0.50
N LEU A 96 18.61 3.66 0.77
CA LEU A 96 17.97 4.56 -0.20
C LEU A 96 18.86 5.73 -0.64
N THR A 97 19.88 6.11 0.15
CA THR A 97 20.84 7.16 -0.25
C THR A 97 21.75 6.71 -1.39
N ARG A 98 21.89 5.39 -1.63
CA ARG A 98 22.77 4.79 -2.64
C ARG A 98 22.09 3.61 -3.31
N ILE A 99 21.02 3.89 -4.04
CA ILE A 99 20.32 2.86 -4.82
C ILE A 99 21.22 2.42 -5.99
N SER A 100 21.30 1.11 -6.20
CA SER A 100 22.09 0.47 -7.25
C SER A 100 21.42 -0.81 -7.74
N LYS A 101 21.99 -1.42 -8.78
CA LYS A 101 21.50 -2.68 -9.32
C LYS A 101 21.50 -3.82 -8.29
N SER A 102 22.44 -3.81 -7.35
CA SER A 102 22.59 -4.88 -6.35
C SER A 102 21.58 -4.81 -5.21
N ASN A 103 21.00 -3.64 -4.93
CA ASN A 103 20.06 -3.45 -3.81
C ASN A 103 18.64 -3.02 -4.24
N CYS A 104 18.40 -2.63 -5.50
CA CYS A 104 17.09 -2.17 -5.98
C CYS A 104 15.98 -3.21 -5.75
N SER A 105 16.27 -4.50 -6.01
CA SER A 105 15.31 -5.58 -5.80
C SER A 105 15.01 -5.80 -4.31
N ALA A 106 16.02 -5.62 -3.45
CA ALA A 106 15.86 -5.73 -2.01
C ALA A 106 15.01 -4.58 -1.46
N LEU A 107 15.27 -3.34 -1.91
CA LEU A 107 14.52 -2.14 -1.53
C LEU A 107 13.06 -2.21 -1.99
N TYR A 108 12.81 -2.71 -3.20
CA TYR A 108 11.45 -2.94 -3.69
C TYR A 108 10.70 -3.98 -2.85
N ALA A 109 11.32 -5.14 -2.61
CA ALA A 109 10.73 -6.19 -1.78
C ALA A 109 10.51 -5.71 -0.34
N PHE A 110 11.46 -4.97 0.23
CA PHE A 110 11.33 -4.34 1.53
C PHE A 110 10.11 -3.42 1.58
N SER A 111 9.91 -2.55 0.58
CA SER A 111 8.79 -1.61 0.55
C SER A 111 7.44 -2.33 0.57
N ALA A 112 7.31 -3.42 -0.21
CA ALA A 112 6.10 -4.25 -0.23
C ALA A 112 5.85 -4.94 1.13
N LEU A 113 6.90 -5.47 1.77
CA LEU A 113 6.81 -6.12 3.07
C LEU A 113 6.56 -5.11 4.20
N ALA A 114 7.21 -3.95 4.16
CA ALA A 114 7.02 -2.88 5.12
C ALA A 114 5.57 -2.39 5.12
N PHE A 115 4.99 -2.24 3.93
CA PHE A 115 3.58 -1.94 3.77
C PHE A 115 2.68 -3.00 4.43
N ILE A 116 2.94 -4.30 4.22
CA ILE A 116 2.20 -5.40 4.87
C ILE A 116 2.32 -5.34 6.39
N PHE A 117 3.50 -5.04 6.91
CA PHE A 117 3.72 -4.93 8.35
C PHE A 117 2.94 -3.77 8.97
N GLU A 118 2.97 -2.60 8.33
CA GLU A 118 2.24 -1.42 8.78
C GLU A 118 0.74 -1.62 8.73
N LEU A 119 0.22 -2.18 7.64
CA LEU A 119 -1.16 -2.64 7.55
C LEU A 119 -1.50 -3.58 8.71
N GLY A 120 -0.67 -4.59 8.91
CA GLY A 120 -0.82 -5.60 9.95
C GLY A 120 -0.72 -5.08 11.38
N THR A 121 -0.33 -3.82 11.62
CA THR A 121 -0.19 -3.23 12.97
C THR A 121 -1.02 -1.96 13.16
N SER A 122 -1.55 -1.40 12.07
CA SER A 122 -2.33 -0.16 12.05
C SER A 122 -3.67 -0.22 12.81
N TYR A 123 -4.22 -1.40 13.07
CA TYR A 123 -5.55 -1.54 13.69
C TYR A 123 -5.63 -0.97 15.12
N ASN A 124 -4.49 -0.81 15.80
CA ASN A 124 -4.37 -0.19 17.12
C ASN A 124 -3.97 1.29 17.06
N ARG A 125 -3.76 1.86 15.86
CA ARG A 125 -3.40 3.27 15.74
C ARG A 125 -4.65 4.14 15.81
N PRO A 126 -4.56 5.32 16.45
CA PRO A 126 -5.67 6.28 16.48
C PRO A 126 -5.97 6.87 15.10
N SER A 127 -4.98 6.90 14.21
CA SER A 127 -5.08 7.39 12.84
C SER A 127 -4.33 6.44 11.90
N ILE A 128 -4.91 6.19 10.73
CA ILE A 128 -4.31 5.41 9.65
C ILE A 128 -3.55 6.34 8.69
N LEU A 129 -4.06 7.56 8.49
CA LEU A 129 -3.51 8.51 7.51
C LEU A 129 -2.40 9.39 8.06
N TYR A 130 -2.37 9.62 9.37
CA TYR A 130 -1.45 10.56 10.02
C TYR A 130 -0.72 9.92 11.21
N ASN A 131 0.54 10.30 11.38
CA ASN A 131 1.32 10.01 12.57
C ASN A 131 0.91 10.95 13.73
N GLN A 132 1.42 10.68 14.93
CA GLN A 132 1.14 11.49 16.12
C GLN A 132 1.62 12.95 16.00
N ASP A 133 2.66 13.19 15.20
CA ASP A 133 3.20 14.52 14.90
C ASP A 133 2.42 15.27 13.80
N GLY A 134 1.35 14.66 13.27
CA GLY A 134 0.52 15.22 12.21
C GLY A 134 1.05 15.01 10.79
N THR A 135 2.22 14.38 10.62
CA THR A 135 2.75 14.03 9.30
C THR A 135 1.99 12.86 8.68
N LEU A 136 2.09 12.68 7.36
CA LEU A 136 1.50 11.49 6.70
C LEU A 136 2.09 10.21 7.26
N ALA A 137 1.24 9.20 7.43
CA ALA A 137 1.64 7.90 7.93
C ALA A 137 2.76 7.27 7.08
N HIS A 138 3.70 6.61 7.75
CA HIS A 138 4.91 6.07 7.11
C HIS A 138 4.63 5.18 5.89
N TRP A 139 3.56 4.38 5.91
CA TRP A 139 3.17 3.52 4.80
C TRP A 139 2.87 4.29 3.51
N ILE A 140 2.30 5.51 3.61
CA ILE A 140 2.03 6.39 2.46
C ILE A 140 3.36 6.83 1.86
N VAL A 141 4.30 7.24 2.70
CA VAL A 141 5.64 7.66 2.29
C VAL A 141 6.41 6.49 1.67
N HIS A 142 6.33 5.29 2.26
CA HIS A 142 6.98 4.08 1.74
C HIS A 142 6.48 3.70 0.35
N ILE A 143 5.17 3.64 0.12
CA ILE A 143 4.61 3.33 -1.22
C ILE A 143 5.06 4.37 -2.24
N ARG A 144 5.08 5.65 -1.86
CA ARG A 144 5.55 6.72 -2.75
C ARG A 144 7.03 6.61 -3.06
N GLY A 145 7.85 6.17 -2.11
CA GLY A 145 9.27 5.86 -2.31
C GLY A 145 9.51 4.77 -3.35
N VAL A 146 8.58 3.82 -3.51
CA VAL A 146 8.67 2.75 -4.52
C VAL A 146 8.80 3.30 -5.94
N ARG A 147 8.15 4.44 -6.25
CA ARG A 147 8.23 5.06 -7.58
C ARG A 147 9.67 5.39 -7.96
N ALA A 148 10.47 5.96 -7.06
CA ALA A 148 11.86 6.28 -7.37
C ALA A 148 12.67 5.03 -7.74
N ILE A 149 12.43 3.93 -7.02
CA ILE A 149 13.06 2.63 -7.28
C ILE A 149 12.62 2.09 -8.66
N ILE A 150 11.32 2.08 -8.94
CA ILE A 150 10.76 1.62 -10.23
C ILE A 150 11.29 2.48 -11.38
N THR A 151 11.23 3.80 -11.29
CA THR A 151 11.58 4.70 -12.40
C THR A 151 13.07 4.61 -12.75
N CYS A 152 13.95 4.57 -11.75
CA CYS A 152 15.41 4.54 -12.00
C CYS A 152 15.94 3.15 -12.37
N PHE A 153 15.27 2.08 -11.92
CA PHE A 153 15.76 0.70 -12.07
C PHE A 153 14.78 -0.22 -12.80
N TRP A 154 13.83 0.34 -13.56
CA TRP A 154 12.80 -0.43 -14.28
C TRP A 154 13.40 -1.61 -15.02
N HIS A 155 14.42 -1.37 -15.84
CA HIS A 155 15.06 -2.41 -16.65
C HIS A 155 15.63 -3.55 -15.80
N ASP A 156 16.35 -3.24 -14.72
CA ASP A 156 16.96 -4.23 -13.85
C ASP A 156 15.88 -5.02 -13.06
N LEU A 157 14.81 -4.35 -12.63
CA LEU A 157 13.70 -5.00 -11.92
C LEU A 157 12.83 -5.85 -12.85
N SER A 158 12.55 -5.36 -14.06
CA SER A 158 11.68 -6.02 -15.05
C SER A 158 12.36 -7.19 -15.75
N SER A 159 13.70 -7.21 -15.78
CA SER A 159 14.48 -8.35 -16.29
C SER A 159 14.88 -9.34 -15.18
N GLY A 160 14.83 -8.91 -13.91
CA GLY A 160 15.26 -9.70 -12.76
C GLY A 160 14.17 -10.52 -12.08
N ALA A 161 14.43 -10.87 -10.82
CA ALA A 161 13.57 -11.70 -9.98
C ALA A 161 12.15 -11.16 -9.80
N LEU A 162 11.98 -9.84 -9.82
CA LEU A 162 10.71 -9.17 -9.53
C LEU A 162 9.83 -8.98 -10.76
N ARG A 163 10.26 -9.44 -11.94
CA ARG A 163 9.52 -9.32 -13.21
C ARG A 163 8.05 -9.68 -13.07
N LEU A 164 7.73 -10.77 -12.36
CA LEU A 164 6.36 -11.25 -12.19
C LEU A 164 5.46 -10.32 -11.36
N LEU A 165 6.05 -9.50 -10.48
CA LEU A 165 5.32 -8.48 -9.72
C LEU A 165 5.13 -7.19 -10.51
N LEU A 166 5.95 -6.97 -11.55
CA LEU A 166 5.94 -5.77 -12.39
C LEU A 166 5.22 -5.98 -13.72
N GLN A 167 4.98 -7.22 -14.10
CA GLN A 167 4.20 -7.54 -15.29
C GLN A 167 2.78 -7.01 -15.11
N ARG A 168 2.36 -6.22 -16.10
CA ARG A 168 1.06 -5.57 -16.13
C ARG A 168 -0.03 -6.64 -16.16
N GLN A 169 -0.88 -6.63 -15.15
CA GLN A 169 -2.10 -7.45 -15.17
C GLN A 169 -3.13 -6.84 -16.12
N ASP A 170 -4.09 -7.67 -16.51
CA ASP A 170 -5.13 -7.34 -17.48
C ASP A 170 -5.85 -6.03 -17.14
N HIS A 171 -6.20 -5.30 -18.19
CA HIS A 171 -7.01 -4.10 -18.08
C HIS A 171 -8.42 -4.51 -17.66
N VAL A 172 -8.85 -4.08 -16.48
CA VAL A 172 -10.22 -4.29 -16.01
C VAL A 172 -11.00 -3.00 -16.14
N ASP A 173 -12.32 -3.12 -16.19
CA ASP A 173 -13.18 -1.98 -15.95
C ASP A 173 -13.02 -1.51 -14.50
N GLY A 174 -12.76 -0.22 -14.33
CA GLY A 174 -12.69 0.38 -12.99
C GLY A 174 -14.03 0.29 -12.25
N PRO A 175 -14.07 0.60 -10.94
CA PRO A 175 -15.32 0.57 -10.17
C PRO A 175 -16.43 1.40 -10.83
N ARG A 176 -17.63 0.81 -10.91
CA ARG A 176 -18.79 1.48 -11.54
C ARG A 176 -19.08 2.81 -10.82
N GLY A 177 -19.27 3.87 -11.61
CA GLY A 177 -19.55 5.21 -11.10
C GLY A 177 -18.32 6.02 -10.67
N LEU A 178 -17.13 5.41 -10.53
CA LEU A 178 -15.90 6.12 -10.15
C LEU A 178 -15.62 7.30 -11.08
N ALA A 179 -15.72 7.07 -12.40
CA ALA A 179 -15.43 8.10 -13.38
C ALA A 179 -16.43 9.27 -13.33
N ALA A 180 -17.72 8.99 -13.13
CA ALA A 180 -18.73 10.02 -12.98
C ALA A 180 -18.49 10.86 -11.72
N SER A 181 -18.23 10.21 -10.58
CA SER A 181 -17.96 10.89 -9.30
C SER A 181 -16.71 11.77 -9.37
N LEU A 182 -15.60 11.22 -9.91
CA LEU A 182 -14.35 11.97 -10.05
C LEU A 182 -14.43 13.11 -11.07
N ASN A 183 -15.22 12.97 -12.14
CA ASN A 183 -15.44 14.07 -13.09
C ASN A 183 -16.24 15.20 -12.45
N ALA A 184 -17.27 14.89 -11.67
CA ALA A 184 -18.02 15.88 -10.90
C ALA A 184 -17.11 16.62 -9.91
N LEU A 185 -16.22 15.89 -9.22
CA LEU A 185 -15.20 16.49 -8.35
C LEU A 185 -14.22 17.37 -9.13
N ALA A 186 -13.76 16.92 -10.29
CA ALA A 186 -12.88 17.72 -11.17
C ALA A 186 -13.54 19.05 -11.59
N ASP A 187 -14.84 19.05 -11.86
CA ASP A 187 -15.58 20.29 -12.17
C ASP A 187 -15.72 21.21 -10.97
N GLN A 188 -15.82 20.67 -9.75
CA GLN A 188 -15.76 21.49 -8.53
C GLN A 188 -14.36 22.09 -8.34
N ILE A 189 -13.29 21.30 -8.54
CA ILE A 189 -11.90 21.76 -8.46
C ILE A 189 -11.65 22.93 -9.44
N ARG A 190 -12.10 22.80 -10.69
CA ARG A 190 -11.96 23.85 -11.73
C ARG A 190 -12.66 25.16 -11.38
N ARG A 191 -13.75 25.10 -10.61
CA ARG A 191 -14.55 26.27 -10.20
C ARG A 191 -14.16 26.82 -8.83
N SER A 192 -13.22 26.17 -8.15
CA SER A 192 -12.77 26.58 -6.81
C SER A 192 -11.90 27.84 -6.86
N THR A 193 -11.77 28.51 -5.72
CA THR A 193 -10.90 29.69 -5.55
C THR A 193 -9.47 29.32 -5.10
N VAL A 194 -9.11 28.03 -5.17
CA VAL A 194 -7.77 27.56 -4.78
C VAL A 194 -6.74 28.00 -5.84
N THR A 195 -5.47 28.07 -5.48
CA THR A 195 -4.39 28.46 -6.39
C THR A 195 -4.37 27.59 -7.66
N MET A 196 -3.97 28.18 -8.79
CA MET A 196 -3.90 27.47 -10.07
C MET A 196 -2.96 26.25 -10.02
N ASN A 197 -1.89 26.33 -9.23
CA ASN A 197 -0.97 25.21 -9.01
C ASN A 197 -1.67 24.04 -8.29
N SER A 198 -2.40 24.32 -7.21
CA SER A 198 -3.18 23.30 -6.51
C SER A 198 -4.25 22.68 -7.41
N VAL A 199 -4.95 23.50 -8.21
CA VAL A 199 -5.93 23.02 -9.20
C VAL A 199 -5.28 22.04 -10.18
N HIS A 200 -4.11 22.39 -10.73
CA HIS A 200 -3.36 21.50 -11.63
C HIS A 200 -2.98 20.18 -10.94
N THR A 201 -2.40 20.25 -9.74
CA THR A 201 -2.00 19.07 -8.95
C THR A 201 -3.18 18.14 -8.64
N LEU A 202 -4.33 18.69 -8.23
CA LEU A 202 -5.52 17.91 -7.91
C LEU A 202 -6.12 17.25 -9.17
N LEU A 203 -6.20 17.97 -10.28
CA LEU A 203 -6.68 17.41 -11.55
C LEU A 203 -5.74 16.33 -12.10
N GLN A 204 -4.43 16.48 -11.92
CA GLN A 204 -3.46 15.43 -12.24
C GLN A 204 -3.68 14.17 -11.39
N ALA A 205 -3.93 14.33 -10.08
CA ALA A 205 -4.23 13.21 -9.20
C ALA A 205 -5.52 12.47 -9.61
N VAL A 206 -6.56 13.20 -9.99
CA VAL A 206 -7.82 12.64 -10.54
C VAL A 206 -7.57 11.87 -11.84
N SER A 207 -6.86 12.47 -12.79
CA SER A 207 -6.56 11.85 -14.09
C SER A 207 -5.75 10.55 -13.92
N LYS A 208 -4.73 10.57 -13.05
CA LYS A 208 -3.95 9.39 -12.69
C LYS A 208 -4.83 8.33 -12.02
N LEU A 209 -5.73 8.72 -11.11
CA LEU A 209 -6.64 7.79 -10.43
C LEU A 209 -7.54 7.06 -11.42
N LEU A 210 -8.11 7.79 -12.38
CA LEU A 210 -8.91 7.21 -13.47
C LEU A 210 -8.10 6.21 -14.30
N SER A 211 -6.86 6.53 -14.64
CA SER A 211 -5.98 5.65 -15.42
C SER A 211 -5.62 4.38 -14.64
N TRP A 212 -5.20 4.54 -13.39
CA TRP A 212 -4.80 3.43 -12.50
C TRP A 212 -5.96 2.57 -12.04
N SER A 213 -7.19 3.10 -11.97
CA SER A 213 -8.40 2.34 -11.60
C SER A 213 -8.64 1.09 -12.45
N LYS A 214 -8.06 1.06 -13.65
CA LYS A 214 -8.18 -0.02 -14.63
C LYS A 214 -7.08 -1.08 -14.49
N MET A 215 -6.20 -0.94 -13.50
CA MET A 215 -5.06 -1.84 -13.26
C MET A 215 -5.36 -2.88 -12.16
N GLY A 216 -6.64 -3.21 -11.97
CA GLY A 216 -7.11 -4.24 -11.06
C GLY A 216 -6.55 -4.05 -9.65
N LYS A 217 -5.90 -5.09 -9.13
CA LYS A 217 -5.39 -5.10 -7.74
C LYS A 217 -4.16 -4.22 -7.53
N SER A 218 -3.50 -3.80 -8.61
CA SER A 218 -2.41 -2.81 -8.56
C SER A 218 -2.91 -1.38 -8.58
N ALA A 219 -4.21 -1.14 -8.76
CA ALA A 219 -4.78 0.18 -9.00
C ALA A 219 -4.46 1.19 -7.87
N PHE A 220 -4.78 0.85 -6.62
CA PHE A 220 -4.54 1.74 -5.48
C PHE A 220 -3.06 2.06 -5.29
N PHE A 221 -2.22 1.02 -5.27
CA PHE A 221 -0.78 1.16 -5.02
C PHE A 221 -0.03 1.84 -6.15
N GLY A 222 -0.39 1.51 -7.38
CA GLY A 222 0.12 2.15 -8.57
C GLY A 222 -0.25 3.63 -8.61
N TRP A 223 -1.51 3.97 -8.32
CA TRP A 223 -1.93 5.36 -8.20
C TRP A 223 -1.15 6.11 -7.12
N LEU A 224 -1.12 5.57 -5.89
CA LEU A 224 -0.50 6.25 -4.76
C LEU A 224 1.00 6.47 -4.97
N SER A 225 1.71 5.48 -5.53
CA SER A 225 3.12 5.61 -5.87
C SER A 225 3.39 6.67 -6.96
N HIS A 226 2.45 6.88 -7.88
CA HIS A 226 2.58 7.83 -9.00
C HIS A 226 1.97 9.21 -8.73
N CYS A 227 1.41 9.44 -7.54
CA CYS A 227 1.00 10.77 -7.10
C CYS A 227 2.21 11.69 -6.95
N ASP A 228 2.01 12.97 -7.24
CA ASP A 228 3.09 13.96 -7.18
C ASP A 228 3.35 14.40 -5.73
N ASN A 229 4.52 14.97 -5.47
CA ASN A 229 4.93 15.42 -4.13
C ASN A 229 4.03 16.54 -3.62
N GLU A 230 3.62 17.41 -4.51
CA GLU A 230 2.65 18.48 -4.28
C GLU A 230 1.31 17.91 -3.80
N PHE A 231 0.85 16.77 -4.36
CA PHE A 231 -0.36 16.12 -3.88
C PHE A 231 -0.18 15.54 -2.47
N ALA A 232 1.00 14.98 -2.14
CA ALA A 232 1.29 14.56 -0.76
C ALA A 232 1.28 15.75 0.19
N THR A 233 1.82 16.89 -0.21
CA THR A 233 1.81 18.11 0.61
C THR A 233 0.39 18.56 0.88
N LEU A 234 -0.49 18.55 -0.13
CA LEU A 234 -1.92 18.86 0.05
C LEU A 234 -2.60 17.85 0.98
N LEU A 235 -2.37 16.55 0.79
CA LEU A 235 -2.94 15.50 1.64
C LEU A 235 -2.43 15.59 3.09
N GLY A 236 -1.13 15.86 3.28
CA GLY A 236 -0.51 16.09 4.59
C GLY A 236 -1.07 17.33 5.28
N GLY A 237 -1.33 18.38 4.51
CA GLY A 237 -2.02 19.59 4.95
C GLY A 237 -3.53 19.45 5.14
N ARG A 238 -4.09 18.24 4.98
CA ARG A 238 -5.53 17.94 5.10
C ARG A 238 -6.40 18.78 4.16
N ASP A 239 -5.87 19.07 2.97
CA ASP A 239 -6.65 19.75 1.92
C ASP A 239 -7.93 18.94 1.60
N PRO A 240 -9.12 19.56 1.63
CA PRO A 240 -10.36 18.82 1.45
C PRO A 240 -10.48 18.09 0.11
N PHE A 241 -10.00 18.69 -0.99
CA PHE A 241 -10.02 18.03 -2.29
C PHE A 241 -9.06 16.83 -2.31
N ALA A 242 -7.86 16.97 -1.75
CA ALA A 242 -6.91 15.86 -1.65
C ALA A 242 -7.47 14.70 -0.82
N LEU A 243 -8.13 15.00 0.31
CA LEU A 243 -8.80 14.02 1.16
C LEU A 243 -9.92 13.28 0.41
N VAL A 244 -10.79 14.02 -0.30
CA VAL A 244 -11.88 13.41 -1.09
C VAL A 244 -11.34 12.54 -2.23
N ILE A 245 -10.30 12.98 -2.95
CA ILE A 245 -9.64 12.16 -3.99
C ILE A 245 -9.09 10.87 -3.37
N PHE A 246 -8.45 10.96 -2.21
CA PHE A 246 -7.92 9.80 -1.52
C PHE A 246 -9.02 8.83 -1.05
N ALA A 247 -10.16 9.36 -0.57
CA ALA A 247 -11.33 8.54 -0.21
C ALA A 247 -11.86 7.74 -1.43
N HIS A 248 -11.92 8.36 -2.61
CA HIS A 248 -12.27 7.65 -3.85
C HIS A 248 -11.28 6.54 -4.20
N ALA A 249 -9.99 6.80 -4.00
CA ALA A 249 -8.97 5.78 -4.22
C ALA A 249 -9.13 4.59 -3.25
N CYS A 250 -9.56 4.81 -2.00
CA CYS A 250 -9.76 3.73 -1.03
C CYS A 250 -10.72 2.64 -1.52
N VAL A 251 -11.68 2.96 -2.38
CA VAL A 251 -12.59 1.97 -2.99
C VAL A 251 -11.82 0.94 -3.84
N LEU A 252 -10.67 1.30 -4.41
CA LEU A 252 -9.80 0.40 -5.17
C LEU A 252 -9.14 -0.68 -4.31
N LEU A 253 -9.15 -0.52 -2.98
CA LEU A 253 -8.69 -1.56 -2.05
C LEU A 253 -9.76 -2.61 -1.75
N LYS A 254 -11.01 -2.39 -2.17
CA LYS A 254 -12.09 -3.36 -1.99
C LYS A 254 -11.75 -4.64 -2.74
N SER A 255 -11.65 -5.75 -2.01
CA SER A 255 -11.40 -7.07 -2.56
C SER A 255 -12.62 -7.96 -2.39
N SER A 256 -12.83 -8.89 -3.33
CA SER A 256 -13.88 -9.92 -3.25
C SER A 256 -13.63 -10.94 -2.15
N GLU A 257 -12.39 -11.10 -1.70
CA GLU A 257 -12.01 -11.92 -0.55
C GLU A 257 -11.21 -11.08 0.45
N PRO A 258 -11.53 -11.09 1.75
CA PRO A 258 -10.80 -10.34 2.75
C PRO A 258 -9.38 -10.91 2.88
N ALA A 259 -8.44 -10.32 2.17
CA ALA A 259 -7.03 -10.46 2.49
C ALA A 259 -6.83 -9.98 3.93
N TYR A 260 -6.40 -10.87 4.82
CA TYR A 260 -6.38 -10.63 6.28
C TYR A 260 -5.57 -9.39 6.72
N TRP A 261 -4.71 -8.84 5.85
CA TRP A 261 -3.93 -7.63 6.12
C TRP A 261 -4.63 -6.33 5.70
N ILE A 262 -5.54 -6.34 4.71
CA ILE A 262 -6.33 -5.13 4.39
C ILE A 262 -7.44 -4.97 5.43
N GLY A 263 -8.10 -6.06 5.83
CA GLY A 263 -9.14 -5.99 6.87
C GLY A 263 -10.16 -4.89 6.59
N THR A 264 -10.41 -4.02 7.58
CA THR A 264 -11.34 -2.88 7.49
C THR A 264 -10.65 -1.54 7.18
N TRP A 265 -9.48 -1.57 6.55
CA TRP A 265 -8.71 -0.33 6.27
C TRP A 265 -9.46 0.67 5.40
N PRO A 266 -10.02 0.25 4.25
CA PRO A 266 -10.73 1.17 3.36
C PRO A 266 -11.85 1.89 4.10
N GLU A 267 -12.59 1.16 4.93
CA GLU A 267 -13.68 1.68 5.74
C GLU A 267 -13.18 2.67 6.80
N LYS A 268 -12.15 2.29 7.57
CA LYS A 268 -11.56 3.15 8.60
C LYS A 268 -10.92 4.41 8.01
N MET A 269 -10.27 4.32 6.84
CA MET A 269 -9.70 5.49 6.17
C MET A 269 -10.79 6.45 5.70
N ILE A 270 -11.89 5.95 5.13
CA ILE A 270 -13.01 6.81 4.75
C ILE A 270 -13.68 7.43 5.98
N GLN A 271 -13.87 6.68 7.07
CA GLN A 271 -14.41 7.21 8.33
C GLN A 271 -13.49 8.29 8.93
N GLU A 272 -12.18 8.08 8.90
CA GLU A 272 -11.20 9.09 9.33
C GLU A 272 -11.30 10.35 8.45
N ILE A 273 -11.34 10.19 7.13
CA ILE A 273 -11.50 11.30 6.18
C ILE A 273 -12.82 12.05 6.42
N TYR A 274 -13.92 11.33 6.65
CA TYR A 274 -15.21 11.91 6.98
C TYR A 274 -15.14 12.78 8.24
N GLY A 275 -14.44 12.32 9.28
CA GLY A 275 -14.24 13.08 10.51
C GLY A 275 -13.30 14.29 10.37
N LEU A 276 -12.47 14.33 9.34
CA LEU A 276 -11.57 15.45 9.03
C LEU A 276 -12.23 16.53 8.17
N LEU A 277 -13.37 16.24 7.55
CA LEU A 277 -14.04 17.11 6.59
C LEU A 277 -15.29 17.77 7.19
N ASP A 278 -15.52 19.03 6.81
CA ASP A 278 -16.74 19.76 7.14
C ASP A 278 -17.97 19.16 6.44
N SER A 279 -19.16 19.49 6.93
CA SER A 279 -20.43 18.96 6.42
C SER A 279 -20.65 19.23 4.93
N SER A 280 -20.10 20.32 4.39
CA SER A 280 -20.18 20.69 2.97
C SER A 280 -19.54 19.65 2.03
N TRP A 281 -18.57 18.87 2.50
CA TRP A 281 -17.84 17.88 1.72
C TRP A 281 -18.46 16.48 1.78
N ARG A 282 -19.37 16.23 2.72
CA ARG A 282 -19.94 14.88 2.96
C ARG A 282 -20.64 14.30 1.73
N SER A 283 -21.28 15.14 0.92
CA SER A 283 -21.90 14.73 -0.35
C SER A 283 -20.89 14.11 -1.33
N CYS A 284 -19.64 14.60 -1.32
CA CYS A 284 -18.56 14.06 -2.15
C CYS A 284 -18.03 12.71 -1.65
N LEU A 285 -18.35 12.32 -0.41
CA LEU A 285 -18.00 11.02 0.16
C LEU A 285 -19.08 9.95 -0.01
N HIS A 286 -20.26 10.31 -0.52
CA HIS A 286 -21.37 9.36 -0.71
C HIS A 286 -20.95 8.18 -1.59
N TRP A 287 -20.42 8.44 -2.79
CA TRP A 287 -19.98 7.38 -3.70
C TRP A 287 -18.94 6.43 -3.07
N PRO A 288 -17.85 6.92 -2.46
CA PRO A 288 -16.86 6.01 -1.89
C PRO A 288 -17.35 5.28 -0.62
N MET A 289 -18.26 5.86 0.17
CA MET A 289 -18.91 5.18 1.29
C MET A 289 -19.81 4.03 0.83
N ASP A 290 -20.70 4.29 -0.14
CA ASP A 290 -21.54 3.26 -0.76
C ASP A 290 -20.70 2.15 -1.40
N GLY A 291 -19.62 2.55 -2.07
CA GLY A 291 -18.66 1.64 -2.69
C GLY A 291 -18.10 0.62 -1.70
N LEU A 292 -17.97 0.97 -0.42
CA LEU A 292 -17.51 0.09 0.66
C LEU A 292 -18.64 -0.52 1.50
N GLY A 293 -19.91 -0.20 1.21
CA GLY A 293 -21.05 -0.67 2.00
C GLY A 293 -21.14 0.01 3.37
N LEU A 294 -20.61 1.22 3.50
CA LEU A 294 -20.82 2.07 4.67
C LEU A 294 -22.16 2.79 4.51
N CYS A 295 -23.17 2.46 5.32
CA CYS A 295 -24.45 3.16 5.28
C CYS A 295 -24.26 4.66 5.52
N THR A 296 -24.80 5.47 4.63
CA THR A 296 -25.05 6.90 4.84
C THR A 296 -26.44 7.07 5.45
N ASP A 297 -26.78 6.30 6.48
CA ASP A 297 -28.05 6.52 7.18
C ASP A 297 -27.94 7.82 7.95
N GLY A 298 -28.78 8.78 7.55
CA GLY A 298 -28.75 10.18 7.96
C GLY A 298 -28.55 10.34 9.47
N GLN A 299 -27.41 10.94 9.82
CA GLN A 299 -27.33 11.73 11.03
C GLN A 299 -26.99 13.17 10.63
N ASP A 300 -28.03 13.98 10.84
CA ASP A 300 -28.17 15.44 10.77
C ASP A 300 -28.51 16.05 9.42
#